data_AF-A0A7V5RJU8-F1
#
_entry.id   AF-A0A7V5RJU8-F1
#
_cell.length_a   1.000
_cell.length_b   1.000
_cell.length_c   1.000
_cell.angle_alpha   90.00
_cell.angle_beta   90.00
_cell.angle_gamma   90.00
#
_symmetry.space_group_name_H-M   'P 1'
#
loop_
_entity.id
_entity.type
_entity.pdbx_description
1 polymer ?
#
loop_
_entity_poly.entity_id
_entity_poly.type
_entity_poly.pdbx_seq_one_letter_code
_entity_poly.pdbx_strand_id
1 'polypeptide(L)' 'KLSLNGPNSIIGRGVIVHEKADDMTSQPTGAAGARLACGVIGIAK' A
#
# COMPACT_ATOMS: atom_id res chain seq x y z
N LYS A 1 5.49 9.55 5.27
CA LYS A 1 5.75 10.26 3.99
C LYS A 1 6.24 9.24 2.97
N LEU A 2 5.60 9.14 1.80
CA LEU A 2 6.07 8.28 0.71
C LEU A 2 7.20 8.98 -0.06
N SER A 3 8.18 8.22 -0.54
CA SER A 3 9.32 8.71 -1.33
C SER A 3 9.53 7.80 -2.53
N LEU A 4 10.00 8.36 -3.65
CA LEU A 4 10.41 7.59 -4.84
C LEU A 4 11.93 7.38 -4.91
N ASN A 5 12.70 8.03 -4.03
CA ASN A 5 14.17 8.00 -4.02
C ASN A 5 14.72 7.71 -2.61
N GLY A 6 15.98 7.26 -2.57
CA GLY A 6 16.72 7.01 -1.33
C GLY A 6 16.26 5.76 -0.57
N PRO A 7 16.73 5.55 0.67
CA PRO A 7 16.49 4.32 1.43
C PRO A 7 15.01 4.01 1.72
N ASN A 8 14.17 5.05 1.76
CA ASN A 8 12.72 4.92 2.00
C ASN A 8 11.89 4.86 0.70
N SER A 9 12.53 4.62 -0.45
CA SER A 9 11.81 4.53 -1.73
C SER A 9 10.77 3.40 -1.72
N ILE A 10 9.61 3.68 -2.32
CA ILE A 10 8.54 2.70 -2.53
C ILE A 10 8.57 2.05 -3.92
N ILE A 11 9.45 2.50 -4.82
CA ILE A 11 9.62 1.85 -6.12
C ILE A 11 10.02 0.38 -5.89
N GLY A 12 9.37 -0.55 -6.59
CA GLY A 12 9.55 -1.99 -6.42
C GLY A 12 8.78 -2.62 -5.25
N ARG A 13 8.09 -1.82 -4.41
CA ARG A 13 7.18 -2.35 -3.37
C ARG A 13 5.81 -2.66 -3.97
N GLY A 14 5.01 -3.43 -3.22
CA GLY A 14 3.61 -3.73 -3.56
C GLY A 14 2.64 -2.67 -3.03
N VAL A 15 1.65 -2.31 -3.85
CA VAL A 15 0.43 -1.60 -3.42
C VAL A 15 -0.74 -2.58 -3.39
N ILE A 16 -1.55 -2.53 -2.33
CA ILE A 16 -2.72 -3.38 -2.13
C ILE A 16 -3.95 -2.49 -1.97
N VAL A 17 -5.01 -2.81 -2.71
CA VAL A 17 -6.34 -2.26 -2.46
C VAL A 17 -7.12 -3.31 -1.66
N HIS A 18 -7.68 -2.88 -0.53
CA HIS A 18 -8.47 -3.74 0.34
C HIS A 18 -9.96 -3.67 0.01
N GLU A 19 -10.70 -4.72 0.36
CA GLU A 19 -12.15 -4.85 0.12
C GLU A 19 -12.97 -3.84 0.93
N LYS A 20 -12.54 -3.53 2.16
CA LYS A 20 -13.23 -2.61 3.07
C LYS A 20 -12.37 -1.38 3.31
N ALA A 21 -13.03 -0.31 3.73
CA ALA A 21 -12.34 0.87 4.23
C ALA A 21 -11.52 0.53 5.49
N ASP A 22 -10.34 1.13 5.59
CA ASP A 22 -9.51 1.07 6.79
C ASP A 22 -10.15 1.94 7.89
N ASP A 23 -10.30 1.38 9.10
CA ASP A 23 -10.92 2.04 10.25
C ASP A 23 -9.99 2.99 11.02
N MET A 24 -8.71 3.07 10.61
CA MET A 24 -7.64 3.92 11.17
C MET A 24 -7.39 3.75 12.68
N THR A 25 -7.91 2.67 13.27
CA THR A 25 -7.87 2.45 14.73
C THR A 25 -7.34 1.06 15.04
N SER A 26 -7.93 0.03 14.42
CA SER A 26 -7.59 -1.37 14.66
C SER A 26 -6.23 -1.69 14.05
N GLN A 27 -5.25 -1.99 14.88
CA GLN A 27 -3.94 -2.42 14.42
C GLN A 27 -3.87 -3.95 14.33
N PRO A 28 -3.12 -4.52 13.36
CA PRO A 28 -2.19 -3.84 12.44
C PRO A 28 -2.74 -3.53 11.03
N THR A 29 -3.99 -3.87 10.71
CA THR A 29 -4.50 -3.86 9.32
C THR A 29 -5.78 -3.03 9.11
N GLY A 30 -6.22 -2.27 10.12
CA GLY A 30 -7.34 -1.34 10.00
C GLY A 30 -8.69 -2.01 9.75
N ALA A 31 -8.83 -3.30 10.06
CA ALA A 31 -10.00 -4.12 9.70
C ALA A 31 -10.38 -4.06 8.20
N ALA A 32 -9.41 -3.76 7.32
CA ALA A 32 -9.65 -3.47 5.91
C ALA A 32 -10.09 -4.69 5.08
N GLY A 33 -10.04 -5.90 5.62
CA GLY A 33 -10.54 -7.11 4.96
C GLY A 33 -9.60 -7.65 3.86
N ALA A 34 -10.18 -8.39 2.89
CA ALA A 34 -9.42 -9.10 1.86
C ALA A 34 -8.69 -8.15 0.90
N ARG A 35 -7.69 -8.68 0.16
CA ARG A 35 -6.94 -7.92 -0.86
C ARG A 35 -7.68 -8.00 -2.19
N LEU A 36 -8.40 -6.94 -2.54
CA LEU A 36 -9.18 -6.85 -3.77
C LEU A 36 -8.29 -6.75 -5.02
N ALA A 37 -7.18 -6.01 -4.93
CA ALA A 37 -6.22 -5.88 -6.01
C ALA A 37 -4.80 -5.70 -5.48
N CYS A 38 -3.81 -6.04 -6.32
CA CYS A 38 -2.39 -5.84 -6.05
C CYS A 38 -1.66 -5.31 -7.28
N GLY A 39 -0.56 -4.60 -7.05
CA GLY A 39 0.33 -4.14 -8.11
C GLY A 39 1.72 -3.82 -7.59
N VAL A 40 2.72 -3.88 -8.47
CA VAL A 40 4.08 -3.41 -8.17
C VAL A 40 4.18 -1.95 -8.57
N ILE A 41 4.76 -1.12 -7.71
CA ILE A 41 4.99 0.29 -8.00
C ILE A 41 6.21 0.41 -8.92
N GLY A 42 5.95 0.66 -10.21
CA GLY A 42 6.97 0.84 -11.25
C GLY A 42 7.30 2.30 -11.54
N ILE A 43 8.33 2.51 -12.36
CA ILE A 43 8.68 3.83 -12.91
C ILE A 43 7.83 4.06 -14.17
N ALA A 44 7.19 5.21 -14.27
CA ALA A 44 6.41 5.63 -15.43
C ALA A 44 7.09 6.81 -16.16
N LYS A 45 6.71 7.02 -17.42
CA LYS A 45 7.23 8.07 -18.30
C LYS A 45 6.64 9.44 -17.95
#